data_AF-A0A7C2TR12-F1
#
_entry.id   AF-A0A7C2TR12-F1
#
_cell.length_a   1.000
_cell.length_b   1.000
_cell.length_c   1.000
_cell.angle_alpha   90.00
_cell.angle_beta   90.00
_cell.angle_gamma   90.00
#
_symmetry.space_group_name_H-M   'P 1'
#
loop_
_entity.id
_entity.type
_entity.pdbx_description
1 polymer ?
#
loop_
_entity_poly.entity_id
_entity_poly.type
_entity_poly.pdbx_seq_one_letter_code
_entity_poly.pdbx_strand_id
1 'polypeptide(L)'
;MAFLQEGEISLIESKTRLLQSWRCIRGRCRDWLRLEPGEWVAIEQDQANGELRLVTNSWNVALINQLREAGLTEPEVFPLSLEEIYSYVIRMRGRKSAASPAMPLGGAS
;
A
#
# COMPACT_ATOMS: atom_id res chain seq x y z
N MET A 1 -0.97 -13.51 -19.75
CA MET A 1 -0.22 -14.61 -19.08
C MET A 1 -0.91 -14.84 -17.74
N ALA A 2 -1.26 -16.08 -17.41
CA ALA A 2 -1.80 -16.46 -16.11
C ALA A 2 -0.97 -17.64 -15.61
N PHE A 3 -0.63 -17.67 -14.32
CA PHE A 3 0.00 -18.82 -13.68
C PHE A 3 -0.94 -19.34 -12.59
N LEU A 4 -1.14 -20.65 -12.59
CA LEU A 4 -1.92 -21.35 -11.58
C LEU A 4 -1.04 -21.55 -10.35
N GLN A 5 -1.39 -20.92 -9.23
CA GLN A 5 -0.84 -21.27 -7.93
C GLN A 5 -2.01 -21.74 -7.06
N GLU A 6 -1.94 -23.00 -6.60
CA GLU A 6 -2.87 -23.57 -5.60
C GLU A 6 -4.37 -23.51 -5.96
N GLY A 7 -4.71 -23.56 -7.26
CA GLY A 7 -6.10 -23.62 -7.72
C GLY A 7 -6.84 -22.28 -7.76
N GLU A 8 -6.21 -21.17 -7.36
CA GLU A 8 -6.75 -19.83 -7.58
C GLU A 8 -6.19 -19.21 -8.87
N ILE A 9 -7.08 -18.80 -9.76
CA ILE A 9 -6.73 -17.98 -10.92
C ILE A 9 -6.43 -16.57 -10.40
N SER A 10 -5.18 -16.33 -10.02
CA SER A 10 -4.68 -14.98 -9.79
C SER A 10 -4.54 -14.29 -11.15
N LEU A 11 -5.51 -13.43 -11.49
CA LEU A 11 -5.42 -12.53 -12.64
C LEU A 11 -4.15 -11.69 -12.50
N ILE A 12 -3.15 -11.97 -13.35
CA ILE A 12 -2.01 -11.09 -13.50
C ILE A 12 -2.57 -9.82 -14.16
N GLU A 13 -2.76 -8.76 -13.37
CA GLU A 13 -2.95 -7.43 -13.94
C GLU A 13 -1.86 -7.20 -14.98
N SER A 14 -2.23 -6.71 -16.16
CA SER A 14 -1.23 -6.45 -17.20
C SER A 14 -0.17 -5.52 -16.62
N LYS A 15 1.11 -5.74 -16.97
CA LYS A 15 2.22 -4.88 -16.56
C LYS A 15 1.89 -3.39 -16.72
N THR A 16 1.23 -3.05 -17.82
CA THR A 16 0.75 -1.69 -18.10
C THR A 16 -0.24 -1.18 -17.06
N ARG A 17 -1.23 -1.99 -16.67
CA ARG A 17 -2.22 -1.63 -15.65
C ARG A 17 -1.59 -1.47 -14.27
N LEU A 18 -0.66 -2.33 -13.89
CA LEU A 18 0.11 -2.17 -12.64
C LEU A 18 0.87 -0.84 -12.64
N LEU A 19 1.64 -0.56 -13.69
CA LEU A 19 2.42 0.67 -13.79
C LEU A 19 1.54 1.93 -13.90
N GLN A 20 0.29 1.82 -14.33
CA GLN A 20 -0.66 2.95 -14.39
C GLN A 20 -1.37 3.21 -13.07
N SER A 21 -1.68 2.16 -12.32
CA SER A 21 -2.51 2.22 -11.09
C SER A 21 -1.69 2.38 -9.82
N TRP A 22 -0.39 2.05 -9.84
CA TRP A 22 0.46 2.15 -8.67
C TRP A 22 1.16 3.50 -8.57
N ARG A 23 1.01 4.19 -7.44
CA ARG A 23 1.71 5.46 -7.18
C ARG A 23 2.26 5.52 -5.77
N CYS A 24 3.39 6.22 -5.67
CA CYS A 24 3.90 6.74 -4.42
C CYS A 24 3.58 8.23 -4.34
N ILE A 25 2.91 8.65 -3.30
CA ILE A 25 2.57 10.05 -3.02
C ILE A 25 3.40 10.48 -1.83
N ARG A 26 4.18 11.55 -1.98
CA ARG A 26 4.91 12.19 -0.89
C ARG A 26 4.29 13.53 -0.59
N GLY A 27 4.40 13.97 0.65
CA GLY A 27 4.03 15.31 1.05
C GLY A 27 4.33 15.51 2.53
N ARG A 28 3.85 16.61 3.08
CA ARG A 28 3.97 16.89 4.51
C ARG A 28 2.60 16.99 5.15
N CYS A 29 2.47 16.44 6.35
CA CYS A 29 1.27 16.56 7.16
C CYS A 29 1.66 16.85 8.60
N ARG A 30 1.15 17.96 9.16
CA ARG A 30 1.45 18.38 10.54
C ARG A 30 0.63 17.62 11.57
N ASP A 31 -0.57 17.19 11.19
CA ASP A 31 -1.49 16.41 12.02
C ASP A 31 -1.66 15.00 11.45
N TRP A 32 -2.16 14.07 12.26
CA TRP A 32 -2.39 12.71 11.79
C TRP A 32 -3.53 12.71 10.76
N LEU A 33 -3.17 12.56 9.49
CA LEU A 33 -4.11 12.37 8.40
C LEU A 33 -4.96 11.11 8.70
N ARG A 34 -6.27 11.28 8.80
CA ARG A 34 -7.18 10.12 8.88
C ARG A 34 -7.22 9.46 7.51
N LEU A 35 -6.42 8.41 7.37
CA LEU A 35 -6.26 7.64 6.15
C LEU A 35 -7.15 6.40 6.22
N GLU A 36 -8.01 6.22 5.22
CA GLU A 36 -8.84 5.02 5.08
C GLU A 36 -7.95 3.80 4.79
N PRO A 37 -7.83 2.81 5.70
CA PRO A 37 -6.85 1.73 5.57
C PRO A 37 -6.99 0.89 4.28
N GLY A 38 -8.17 0.88 3.66
CA GLY A 38 -8.44 0.14 2.43
C GLY A 38 -7.85 0.76 1.16
N GLU A 39 -7.42 2.02 1.20
CA GLU A 39 -6.93 2.75 0.02
C GLU A 39 -5.40 2.74 -0.10
N TRP A 40 -4.70 2.26 0.94
CA TRP A 40 -3.24 2.34 1.06
C TRP A 40 -2.61 0.96 1.18
N VAL A 41 -1.66 0.71 0.29
CA VAL A 41 -0.74 -0.42 0.36
C VAL A 41 0.30 -0.20 1.48
N ALA A 42 0.76 1.04 1.64
CA ALA A 42 1.67 1.42 2.70
C ALA A 42 1.50 2.89 3.09
N ILE A 43 1.70 3.15 4.38
CA ILE A 43 1.76 4.48 4.99
C ILE A 43 3.05 4.52 5.79
N GLU A 44 3.96 5.41 5.41
CA GLU A 44 5.24 5.65 6.08
C GLU A 44 5.24 7.12 6.51
N GLN A 45 5.40 7.41 7.81
CA GLN A 45 5.45 8.77 8.32
C GLN A 45 6.74 8.98 9.12
N ASP A 46 7.44 10.06 8.82
CA ASP A 46 8.55 10.54 9.62
C ASP A 46 8.04 11.59 10.63
N GLN A 47 8.12 11.24 11.92
CA GLN A 47 7.67 12.10 13.01
C GLN A 47 8.58 13.30 13.24
N ALA A 48 9.83 13.27 12.78
CA ALA A 48 10.81 14.32 13.03
C ALA A 48 10.60 15.53 12.11
N ASN A 49 10.18 15.30 10.87
CA ASN A 49 10.02 16.35 9.85
C ASN A 49 8.59 16.47 9.31
N GLY A 50 7.67 15.60 9.72
CA GLY A 50 6.27 15.56 9.26
C GLY A 50 6.11 15.06 7.83
N GLU A 51 7.12 14.40 7.26
CA GLU A 51 7.06 13.82 5.93
C GLU A 51 6.17 12.57 5.94
N LEU A 52 5.26 12.52 4.97
CA LEU A 52 4.33 11.42 4.78
C LEU A 52 4.54 10.83 3.39
N ARG A 53 4.70 9.51 3.35
CA ARG A 53 4.77 8.72 2.12
C ARG A 53 3.64 7.69 2.11
N LEU A 54 2.82 7.79 1.07
CA LEU A 54 1.67 6.93 0.84
C LEU A 54 1.88 6.12 -0.43
N VAL A 55 1.56 4.83 -0.37
CA VAL A 55 1.59 3.94 -1.53
C VAL A 55 0.20 3.41 -1.78
N THR A 56 -0.28 3.52 -3.01
CA THR A 56 -1.60 3.03 -3.44
C THR A 56 -1.48 2.24 -4.73
N ASN A 57 -2.34 1.24 -4.90
CA ASN A 57 -2.54 0.47 -6.13
C ASN A 57 -3.82 0.87 -6.89
N SER A 58 -4.51 1.92 -6.45
CA SER A 58 -5.78 2.39 -7.00
C SER A 58 -5.70 3.88 -7.37
N TRP A 59 -4.58 4.28 -7.96
CA TRP A 59 -4.32 5.66 -8.34
C TRP A 59 -5.41 6.26 -9.24
N ASN A 60 -5.86 7.45 -8.87
CA ASN A 60 -6.64 8.34 -9.72
C ASN A 60 -6.31 9.81 -9.39
N VAL A 61 -6.65 10.73 -10.31
CA VAL A 61 -6.33 12.17 -10.15
C VAL A 61 -7.09 12.81 -8.99
N ALA A 62 -8.30 12.34 -8.69
CA ALA A 62 -9.12 12.90 -7.61
C ALA A 62 -8.49 12.67 -6.23
N LEU A 63 -7.70 11.59 -6.07
CA LEU A 63 -7.03 11.23 -4.82
C LEU A 63 -6.08 12.32 -4.31
N ILE A 64 -5.38 13.06 -5.18
CA ILE A 64 -4.55 14.19 -4.72
C ILE A 64 -5.42 15.27 -4.09
N ASN A 65 -6.56 15.59 -4.72
CA ASN A 65 -7.41 16.67 -4.23
C ASN A 65 -7.98 16.31 -2.86
N GLN A 66 -8.42 15.06 -2.69
CA GLN A 66 -8.86 14.54 -1.39
C GLN A 66 -7.76 14.61 -0.32
N LEU A 67 -6.52 14.22 -0.67
CA LEU A 67 -5.39 14.31 0.25
C LEU A 67 -5.07 15.75 0.63
N ARG A 68 -5.13 16.70 -0.32
CA ARG A 68 -4.94 18.12 -0.05
C ARG A 68 -6.01 18.68 0.87
N GLU A 69 -7.27 18.36 0.60
CA GLU A 69 -8.41 18.74 1.46
C GLU A 69 -8.28 18.18 2.88
N ALA A 70 -7.71 16.99 3.00
CA ALA A 70 -7.46 16.35 4.29
C ALA A 70 -6.19 16.88 4.99
N GLY A 71 -5.40 17.76 4.37
CA GLY A 71 -4.27 18.45 4.98
C GLY A 71 -2.87 18.03 4.50
N LEU A 72 -2.78 17.25 3.41
CA LEU A 72 -1.49 16.96 2.78
C LEU A 72 -0.99 18.19 2.02
N THR A 73 0.13 18.74 2.48
CA THR A 73 0.81 19.88 1.86
C THR A 73 1.92 19.41 0.92
N GLU A 74 2.16 20.19 -0.14
CA GLU A 74 3.22 19.95 -1.13
C GLU A 74 3.22 18.52 -1.71
N PRO A 75 2.06 17.99 -2.20
CA PRO A 75 2.03 16.60 -2.65
C PRO A 75 2.78 16.42 -3.97
N GLU A 76 3.70 15.46 -3.97
CA GLU A 76 4.44 14.98 -5.13
C GLU A 76 4.05 13.54 -5.45
N VAL A 77 3.84 13.24 -6.72
CA VAL A 77 3.38 11.92 -7.17
C VAL A 77 4.40 11.27 -8.07
N PHE A 78 4.82 10.07 -7.68
CA PHE A 78 5.85 9.30 -8.36
C PHE A 78 5.26 8.01 -8.93
N PRO A 79 5.58 7.65 -10.18
CA PRO A 79 5.38 6.30 -10.66
C PRO A 79 6.27 5.34 -9.86
N LEU A 80 5.81 4.09 -9.72
CA LEU A 80 6.62 3.02 -9.15
C LEU A 80 7.10 2.09 -10.26
N SER A 81 8.34 1.62 -10.12
CA SER A 81 8.86 0.53 -10.94
C SER A 81 8.23 -0.81 -10.56
N LEU A 82 8.33 -1.81 -11.43
CA LEU A 82 7.85 -3.16 -11.13
C LEU A 82 8.53 -3.75 -9.89
N GLU A 83 9.83 -3.52 -9.70
CA GLU A 83 10.60 -4.01 -8.56
C GLU A 83 10.07 -3.43 -7.24
N GLU A 84 9.80 -2.13 -7.21
CA GLU A 84 9.20 -1.47 -6.05
C GLU A 84 7.79 -2.01 -5.76
N ILE A 85 6.95 -2.17 -6.79
CA ILE A 85 5.61 -2.74 -6.65
C ILE A 85 5.68 -4.15 -6.05
N TYR A 86 6.54 -5.02 -6.58
CA TYR A 86 6.71 -6.37 -6.04
C TYR A 86 7.20 -6.36 -4.59
N SER A 87 8.12 -5.45 -4.25
CA SER A 87 8.61 -5.30 -2.88
C SER A 87 7.47 -4.98 -1.90
N TYR A 88 6.52 -4.11 -2.27
CA TYR A 88 5.35 -3.81 -1.46
C TYR A 88 4.37 -4.99 -1.37
N VAL A 89 4.10 -5.67 -2.49
CA VAL A 89 3.20 -6.85 -2.51
C VAL A 89 3.74 -7.98 -1.62
N ILE A 90 5.05 -8.26 -1.70
CA ILE A 90 5.71 -9.30 -0.89
C ILE A 90 5.64 -8.93 0.60
N ARG A 91 5.94 -7.68 0.97
CA ARG A 91 5.84 -7.20 2.36
C ARG A 91 4.42 -7.31 2.90
N MET A 92 3.40 -6.96 2.10
CA MET A 92 1.99 -7.11 2.51
C MET A 92 1.61 -8.57 2.75
N ARG A 93 2.03 -9.50 1.87
CA ARG A 93 1.79 -10.94 2.07
C ARG A 93 2.49 -11.45 3.34
N GLY A 94 3.72 -11.02 3.60
CA GLY A 94 4.44 -11.36 4.83
C GLY A 94 3.73 -10.89 6.11
N ARG A 95 3.17 -9.67 6.10
CA ARG A 95 2.35 -9.15 7.22
C ARG A 95 1.07 -9.95 7.42
N LYS A 96 0.39 -10.34 6.34
CA LYS A 96 -0.84 -11.15 6.40
C LYS A 96 -0.57 -12.56 6.94
N SER A 97 0.56 -13.16 6.59
CA SER A 97 1.00 -14.44 7.16
C SER A 97 1.42 -14.35 8.64
N ALA A 98 2.04 -13.25 9.06
CA ALA A 98 2.42 -13.03 10.47
C ALA A 98 1.23 -12.70 11.38
N ALA A 99 0.11 -12.22 10.82
CA ALA A 99 -1.12 -11.94 11.55
C ALA A 99 -2.00 -13.19 11.78
N SER A 100 -1.55 -14.39 11.41
CA SER A 100 -2.18 -15.64 11.82
C SER A 100 -1.62 -16.04 13.20
N PRO A 101 -2.36 -15.88 14.31
CA PRO A 101 -1.86 -16.31 15.59
C PRO A 101 -1.86 -17.84 15.59
N ALA A 102 -0.68 -18.43 15.71
CA ALA A 102 -0.57 -19.81 16.15
C ALA A 102 -1.27 -19.89 17.52
N MET A 103 -2.44 -20.54 17.58
CA MET A 103 -3.05 -20.90 18.86
C MET A 103 -2.08 -21.84 19.60
N PRO A 104 -1.74 -21.58 20.86
CA PRO A 104 -1.15 -22.61 21.69
C PRO A 104 -2.27 -23.59 22.04
N LEU A 105 -2.26 -24.78 21.42
CA LEU A 105 -3.00 -25.93 21.95
C LEU A 105 -2.27 -26.42 23.21
N GLY A 106 -2.47 -25.67 24.30
CA GLY A 106 -2.30 -26.17 25.65
C GLY A 106 -3.56 -26.94 26.02
N GLY A 107 -3.44 -28.26 26.08
CA GLY A 107 -4.47 -29.16 26.58
C GLY A 107 -3.81 -30.31 27.29
N ALA A 108 -3.34 -30.05 28.51
CA ALA A 108 -2.98 -31.08 29.45
C ALA A 108 -4.23 -31.88 29.85
N SER A 109 -4.14 -33.20 29.80
CA SER A 109 -4.86 -34.13 30.67
C SER A 109 -4.08 -35.44 30.70
#